data_AF-A0A432TP86-F1
#
_entry.id   AF-A0A432TP86-F1
#
_cell.length_a   1.000
_cell.length_b   1.000
_cell.length_c   1.000
_cell.angle_alpha   90.00
_cell.angle_beta   90.00
_cell.angle_gamma   90.00
#
_symmetry.space_group_name_H-M   'P 1'
#
loop_
_entity.id
_entity.type
_entity.pdbx_description
1 polymer ?
#
loop_
_entity_poly.entity_id
_entity_poly.type
_entity_poly.pdbx_seq_one_letter_code
_entity_poly.pdbx_strand_id
1 'polypeptide(L)' 'MNTIVRWIDGMMMVGESASGHAVVMDGPEDLGGKNLGIRPMEMLLLGMGGCTTVDVVSTLKKMREEVRDCYAEISAERAD' A
#
# COMPACT_ATOMS: atom_id res chain seq x y z
N MET A 1 -6.17 12.81 -9.34
CA MET A 1 -6.68 11.63 -8.62
C MET A 1 -7.18 12.12 -7.27
N ASN A 2 -8.37 11.73 -6.83
CA ASN A 2 -8.91 12.15 -5.53
C ASN A 2 -9.06 10.93 -4.62
N THR A 3 -8.61 11.05 -3.37
CA THR A 3 -8.74 10.00 -2.35
C THR A 3 -9.22 10.62 -1.06
N ILE A 4 -10.05 9.88 -0.32
CA ILE A 4 -10.60 10.35 0.96
C ILE A 4 -10.11 9.40 2.04
N VAL A 5 -9.61 9.92 3.15
CA VAL A 5 -9.30 9.13 4.34
C VAL A 5 -10.24 9.56 5.45
N ARG A 6 -11.03 8.62 5.96
CA ARG A 6 -11.95 8.83 7.08
C ARG A 6 -11.39 8.14 8.31
N TRP A 7 -11.13 8.93 9.36
CA TRP A 7 -10.91 8.38 10.68
C TRP A 7 -12.21 7.79 11.24
N ILE A 8 -12.13 6.63 11.88
CA ILE A 8 -13.29 5.90 12.41
C ILE A 8 -13.28 5.91 13.95
N ASP A 9 -12.26 5.30 14.54
CA ASP A 9 -12.11 5.16 15.99
C ASP A 9 -10.66 4.76 16.33
N GLY A 10 -10.13 5.19 17.48
CA GLY A 10 -8.74 4.94 17.87
C GLY A 10 -7.75 5.41 16.80
N MET A 11 -6.94 4.48 16.26
CA MET A 11 -6.06 4.73 15.10
C MET A 11 -6.55 4.07 13.80
N MET A 12 -7.82 3.68 13.74
CA MET A 12 -8.42 3.08 12.54
C MET A 12 -8.88 4.17 11.57
N MET A 13 -8.53 3.98 10.29
CA MET A 13 -9.05 4.77 9.19
C MET A 13 -9.51 3.90 8.03
N VAL A 14 -10.46 4.42 7.24
CA VAL A 14 -10.83 3.88 5.94
C VAL A 14 -10.40 4.85 4.85
N GLY A 15 -9.60 4.38 3.90
CA GLY A 15 -9.23 5.10 2.69
C GLY A 15 -10.12 4.70 1.52
N GLU A 16 -10.76 5.65 0.87
CA GLU A 16 -11.52 5.49 -0.37
C GLU A 16 -10.69 5.99 -1.56
N SER A 17 -10.45 5.13 -2.55
CA SER A 17 -9.68 5.44 -3.74
C SER A 17 -10.55 6.04 -4.84
N ALA A 18 -9.92 6.76 -5.79
CA ALA A 18 -10.60 7.28 -6.97
C ALA A 18 -11.24 6.19 -7.85
N SER A 19 -10.78 4.93 -7.74
CA SER A 19 -11.33 3.80 -8.47
C SER A 19 -12.51 3.12 -7.77
N GLY A 20 -13.00 3.69 -6.66
CA GLY A 20 -14.14 3.18 -5.92
C GLY A 20 -13.82 2.02 -4.96
N HIS A 21 -12.53 1.81 -4.64
CA HIS A 21 -12.11 0.77 -3.70
C HIS A 21 -11.87 1.38 -2.32
N ALA A 22 -12.17 0.63 -1.27
CA ALA A 22 -11.90 1.02 0.10
C ALA A 22 -10.83 0.12 0.72
N VAL A 23 -9.99 0.70 1.59
CA VAL A 23 -8.96 -0.01 2.35
C VAL A 23 -9.02 0.40 3.81
N VAL A 24 -8.85 -0.56 4.71
CA VAL A 24 -8.76 -0.31 6.15
C VAL A 24 -7.28 -0.20 6.53
N MET A 25 -6.95 0.88 7.22
CA MET A 25 -5.65 1.08 7.84
C MET A 25 -5.84 1.20 9.35
N ASP A 26 -4.86 0.75 10.12
CA ASP A 26 -4.91 0.84 11.58
C ASP A 26 -3.50 0.98 12.17
N GLY A 27 -3.43 1.59 13.36
CA GLY A 27 -2.21 1.70 14.14
C GLY A 27 -1.94 0.47 15.01
N PRO A 28 -0.74 0.41 15.62
CA PRO A 28 -0.44 -0.55 16.65
C PRO A 28 -1.19 -0.23 17.95
N GLU A 29 -1.37 -1.23 18.81
CA GLU A 29 -2.10 -1.10 20.08
C GLU A 29 -1.49 -0.04 21.02
N ASP A 30 -0.17 0.10 21.04
CA ASP A 30 0.55 1.09 21.86
C ASP A 30 0.31 2.54 21.42
N LEU A 31 -0.15 2.76 20.18
CA LEU A 31 -0.58 4.06 19.68
C LEU A 31 -2.11 4.24 19.72
N GLY A 32 -2.85 3.31 20.33
CA GLY A 32 -4.32 3.36 20.42
C GLY A 32 -5.05 2.77 19.21
N GLY A 33 -4.34 2.02 18.37
CA GLY A 33 -4.95 1.19 17.32
C GLY A 33 -5.45 -0.16 17.86
N LYS A 34 -6.02 -0.96 16.98
CA LYS A 34 -6.55 -2.30 17.29
C LYS A 34 -5.85 -3.40 16.49
N ASN A 35 -4.77 -3.07 15.77
CA ASN A 35 -4.09 -3.99 14.87
C ASN A 35 -5.01 -4.63 13.81
N LEU A 36 -6.09 -3.96 13.39
CA LEU A 36 -7.10 -4.51 12.48
C LEU A 36 -6.87 -4.16 11.00
N GLY A 37 -5.80 -3.43 10.70
CA GLY A 37 -5.45 -3.00 9.35
C GLY A 37 -3.95 -2.74 9.20
N ILE A 38 -3.52 -2.60 7.96
CA ILE A 38 -2.13 -2.26 7.62
C ILE A 38 -1.77 -0.87 8.14
N ARG A 39 -0.52 -0.65 8.55
CA ARG A 39 -0.05 0.68 8.92
C ARG A 39 -0.05 1.60 7.70
N PRO A 40 -0.36 2.90 7.85
CA PRO A 40 -0.24 3.85 6.75
C PRO A 40 1.13 3.85 6.06
N MET A 41 2.22 3.74 6.83
CA MET A 41 3.58 3.70 6.27
C MET A 41 3.86 2.42 5.48
N GLU A 42 3.39 1.26 5.95
CA GLU A 42 3.50 0.00 5.20
C GLU A 42 2.71 0.09 3.89
N MET A 43 1.54 0.73 3.91
CA MET A 43 0.73 0.95 2.73
C MET A 43 1.41 1.85 1.69
N LEU A 44 2.19 2.85 2.13
CA LEU A 44 3.02 3.65 1.23
C LEU A 44 4.09 2.79 0.54
N LEU A 45 4.78 1.92 1.28
CA LEU A 45 5.80 1.03 0.71
C LEU A 45 5.18 0.03 -0.27
N LEU A 46 4.05 -0.59 0.07
CA LEU A 46 3.32 -1.47 -0.85
C LEU A 46 2.86 -0.73 -2.10
N GLY A 47 2.37 0.51 -1.97
CA GLY A 47 1.99 1.35 -3.11
C GLY A 47 3.17 1.65 -4.03
N MET A 48 4.33 2.00 -3.46
CA MET A 48 5.57 2.20 -4.21
C MET A 48 6.00 0.91 -4.94
N GLY A 49 6.04 -0.21 -4.23
CA GLY A 49 6.35 -1.52 -4.79
C GLY A 49 5.43 -1.92 -5.93
N GLY A 50 4.12 -1.74 -5.73
CA GLY A 50 3.11 -2.00 -6.74
C GLY A 50 3.35 -1.20 -8.02
N CYS A 51 3.62 0.10 -7.90
CA CYS A 51 3.95 0.95 -9.06
C CYS A 51 5.21 0.45 -9.80
N THR A 52 6.29 0.17 -9.07
CA THR A 52 7.53 -0.34 -9.68
C THR A 52 7.33 -1.70 -10.36
N THR A 53 6.61 -2.62 -9.72
CA THR A 53 6.31 -3.94 -10.30
C THR A 53 5.46 -3.82 -11.56
N VAL A 54 4.50 -2.88 -11.61
CA VAL A 54 3.71 -2.61 -12.82
C VAL A 54 4.61 -2.19 -13.99
N ASP A 55 5.57 -1.31 -13.76
CA ASP A 55 6.50 -0.85 -14.79
C ASP A 55 7.37 -2.00 -15.34
N VAL A 56 7.93 -2.82 -14.43
CA VAL A 56 8.77 -3.98 -14.79
C VAL A 56 7.95 -5.02 -15.58
N VAL A 57 6.83 -5.46 -15.02
CA VAL A 57 5.99 -6.49 -15.64
C VAL A 57 5.43 -6.03 -16.97
N SER A 58 5.00 -4.77 -17.08
CA SER A 58 4.48 -4.23 -18.35
C SER A 58 5.56 -4.14 -19.43
N THR A 59 6.81 -3.83 -19.06
CA THR A 59 7.94 -3.79 -19.99
C THR A 59 8.31 -5.19 -20.49
N LEU A 60 8.46 -6.17 -19.58
CA LEU A 60 8.76 -7.56 -19.94
C LEU A 60 7.68 -8.17 -20.84
N LYS A 61 6.40 -7.86 -20.57
CA LYS A 61 5.28 -8.27 -21.44
C LYS A 61 5.36 -7.65 -22.84
N LYS A 62 5.73 -6.36 -22.95
CA LYS A 62 5.95 -5.72 -24.26
C LYS A 62 7.09 -6.39 -25.05
N MET A 63 8.10 -6.91 -24.35
CA MET A 63 9.22 -7.66 -24.92
C MET A 63 8.87 -9.13 -25.26
N ARG A 64 7.67 -9.60 -24.89
CA ARG A 64 7.19 -10.98 -25.07
C ARG A 64 7.96 -12.02 -24.24
N GLU A 65 8.50 -11.60 -23.11
CA GLU A 65 9.16 -12.50 -22.15
C GLU A 65 8.12 -13.33 -21.36
N GLU A 66 8.49 -14.56 -21.00
CA GLU A 66 7.66 -15.46 -20.17
C GLU A 66 7.92 -15.18 -18.67
N VAL A 67 7.21 -14.21 -18.10
CA VAL A 67 7.33 -13.87 -16.67
C VAL A 67 6.65 -14.93 -15.81
N ARG A 68 7.42 -15.65 -14.99
CA ARG A 68 6.91 -16.70 -14.08
C ARG A 68 6.65 -16.21 -12.66
N ASP A 69 7.48 -15.30 -12.17
CA ASP A 69 7.37 -14.72 -10.83
C ASP A 69 8.04 -13.34 -10.78
N CYS A 70 7.52 -12.45 -9.92
CA CYS A 70 8.06 -11.12 -9.69
C CYS A 70 7.58 -10.61 -8.33
N TYR A 71 8.51 -10.43 -7.39
CA TYR A 71 8.26 -9.80 -6.11
C TYR A 71 9.26 -8.66 -5.86
N ALA A 72 8.83 -7.65 -5.12
CA ALA A 72 9.67 -6.54 -4.69
C ALA A 72 9.73 -6.57 -3.16
N GLU A 73 10.94 -6.68 -2.61
CA GLU A 73 11.19 -6.52 -1.18
C GLU A 73 11.60 -5.07 -0.93
N ILE A 74 10.94 -4.42 0.03
CA ILE A 74 11.06 -2.97 0.25
C ILE A 74 11.35 -2.73 1.71
N SER A 75 12.48 -2.09 1.96
CA SER A 75 12.85 -1.54 3.27
C SER A 75 12.94 -0.03 3.16
N ALA A 76 12.59 0.65 4.25
CA ALA A 76 12.69 2.10 4.35
C ALA A 76 13.09 2.49 5.77
N GLU A 77 13.90 3.53 5.86
CA GLU A 77 14.23 4.20 7.11
C GLU A 77 13.43 5.49 7.17
N ARG A 78 12.66 5.67 8.24
CA ARG A 78 11.91 6.90 8.46
C ARG A 78 12.86 7.91 9.11
N ALA A 79 12.92 9.11 8.56
CA ALA A 79 13.62 10.22 9.23
C ALA A 79 12.99 10.49 10.60
N ASP A 80 13.85 10.73 11.59
CA ASP A 80 13.46 11.08 12.97
C ASP A 80 12.69 12.41 13.03
#